data_AF-A0A1H9BL99-F1
#
_entry.id   AF-A0A1H9BL99-F1
#
_cell.length_a   1.000
_cell.length_b   1.000
_cell.length_c   1.000
_cell.angle_alpha   90.00
_cell.angle_beta   90.00
_cell.angle_gamma   90.00
#
_symmetry.space_group_name_H-M   'P 1'
#
loop_
_entity.id
_entity.type
_entity.pdbx_description
1 polymer ?
#
loop_
_entity_poly.entity_id
_entity_poly.type
_entity_poly.pdbx_seq_one_letter_code
_entity_poly.pdbx_strand_id
1 'polypeptide(L)'
;MRGRGWVLLGAALLAMPACAAPYQFRELSIEVWAEGQQQWRNEPQWASASLRHHYRYSISLRSPGKLEGASLLDPDPRRRIALRAEYLRRNGLAQLKAAGFDTEAPDLAARVAQRQEQQSAACQDEPDCLMRISLQYSTLLAIAQQPDNSQLFAGPPRYLFFFGYPGCRNQVQAQAELHLRGEATRTQARGQLKPYVVEVQGQSSGSAQEQARLCEQFTVVLDTQTQRLSVDNVYLPAAWGQTHRELYGHADDSLHEVPIVPGLQGWAQQQLREAPLSGERSETLPLTLPPDGDGSLLGRWQGQGRFRLRWSFVASGN
;
A
#
# COMPACT_ATOMS: atom_id res chain seq x y z
N MET A 1 79.08 -26.79 -11.37
CA MET A 1 78.34 -26.81 -10.09
C MET A 1 77.07 -25.99 -10.29
N ARG A 2 75.90 -26.58 -10.02
CA ARG A 2 74.57 -26.09 -10.42
C ARG A 2 74.05 -25.04 -9.44
N GLY A 3 73.64 -23.87 -9.95
CA GLY A 3 72.92 -22.84 -9.21
C GLY A 3 71.43 -23.20 -9.06
N ARG A 4 70.89 -23.09 -7.85
CA ARG A 4 69.47 -23.26 -7.52
C ARG A 4 68.82 -21.89 -7.39
N GLY A 5 68.03 -21.48 -8.38
CA GLY A 5 67.09 -20.36 -8.26
C GLY A 5 65.81 -20.81 -7.58
N TRP A 6 65.40 -20.09 -6.53
CA TRP A 6 64.10 -20.26 -5.89
C TRP A 6 63.12 -19.25 -6.50
N VAL A 7 62.04 -19.77 -7.11
CA VAL A 7 60.92 -18.97 -7.62
C VAL A 7 59.89 -18.88 -6.50
N LEU A 8 59.66 -17.67 -5.97
CA LEU A 8 58.56 -17.37 -5.07
C LEU A 8 57.27 -17.21 -5.88
N LEU A 9 56.37 -18.17 -5.76
CA LEU A 9 54.99 -18.08 -6.25
C LEU A 9 54.17 -17.22 -5.27
N GLY A 10 53.91 -15.97 -5.66
CA GLY A 10 52.94 -15.11 -4.99
C GLY A 10 51.52 -15.58 -5.29
N ALA A 11 50.81 -16.03 -4.27
CA ALA A 11 49.39 -16.33 -4.36
C ALA A 11 48.58 -15.02 -4.40
N ALA A 12 48.07 -14.68 -5.59
CA ALA A 12 47.09 -13.62 -5.76
C ALA A 12 45.75 -14.09 -5.18
N LEU A 13 45.39 -13.59 -4.01
CA LEU A 13 44.03 -13.68 -3.45
C LEU A 13 43.10 -12.82 -4.33
N LEU A 14 42.46 -13.46 -5.31
CA LEU A 14 41.35 -12.89 -6.04
C LEU A 14 40.18 -12.69 -5.07
N ALA A 15 39.95 -11.45 -4.66
CA ALA A 15 38.75 -11.06 -3.95
C ALA A 15 37.54 -11.28 -4.88
N MET A 16 36.78 -12.34 -4.65
CA MET A 16 35.52 -12.53 -5.35
C MET A 16 34.55 -11.40 -4.95
N PRO A 17 33.91 -10.72 -5.91
CA PRO A 17 32.88 -9.74 -5.59
C PRO A 17 31.76 -10.44 -4.83
N ALA A 18 31.35 -9.87 -3.70
CA ALA A 18 30.22 -10.37 -2.93
C ALA A 18 28.97 -10.32 -3.81
N CYS A 19 28.57 -11.49 -4.36
CA CYS A 19 27.27 -11.62 -5.01
C CYS A 19 26.21 -11.24 -3.98
N ALA A 20 25.48 -10.15 -4.27
CA ALA A 20 24.29 -9.80 -3.51
C ALA A 20 23.38 -11.03 -3.45
N ALA A 21 22.91 -11.39 -2.26
CA ALA A 21 21.98 -12.50 -2.09
C ALA A 21 20.79 -12.31 -3.04
N PRO A 22 20.35 -13.35 -3.76
CA PRO A 22 19.25 -13.22 -4.70
C PRO A 22 17.99 -12.75 -3.95
N TYR A 23 17.25 -11.84 -4.56
CA TYR A 23 15.95 -11.42 -4.04
C TYR A 23 15.05 -12.65 -3.87
N GLN A 24 14.32 -12.70 -2.75
CA GLN A 24 13.26 -13.66 -2.54
C GLN A 24 11.95 -13.06 -3.05
N PHE A 25 11.23 -13.81 -3.89
CA PHE A 25 9.95 -13.38 -4.45
C PHE A 25 8.80 -14.16 -3.84
N ARG A 26 7.71 -13.45 -3.55
CA ARG A 26 6.46 -14.03 -3.07
C ARG A 26 5.27 -13.35 -3.71
N GLU A 27 4.20 -14.10 -3.93
CA GLU A 27 2.95 -13.57 -4.45
C GLU A 27 1.95 -13.40 -3.29
N LEU A 28 1.49 -12.17 -3.11
CA LEU A 28 0.36 -11.83 -2.25
C LEU A 28 -0.90 -11.84 -3.11
N SER A 29 -1.91 -12.64 -2.75
CA SER A 29 -3.25 -12.59 -3.34
C SER A 29 -4.26 -12.23 -2.27
N ILE A 30 -5.15 -11.29 -2.58
CA ILE A 30 -6.23 -10.84 -1.70
C ILE A 30 -7.53 -10.79 -2.49
N GLU A 31 -8.58 -11.33 -1.89
CA GLU A 31 -9.94 -11.33 -2.44
C GLU A 31 -10.92 -10.92 -1.34
N VAL A 32 -11.75 -9.92 -1.62
CA VAL A 32 -12.65 -9.28 -0.64
C VAL A 32 -14.06 -9.22 -1.23
N TRP A 33 -15.06 -9.58 -0.43
CA TRP A 33 -16.47 -9.42 -0.77
C TRP A 33 -17.18 -8.64 0.31
N ALA A 34 -18.19 -7.87 -0.12
CA ALA A 34 -19.19 -7.29 0.75
C ALA A 34 -20.56 -7.44 0.12
N GLU A 35 -21.50 -8.05 0.84
CA GLU A 35 -22.90 -8.16 0.44
C GLU A 35 -23.76 -7.70 1.59
N GLY A 36 -24.74 -6.85 1.35
CA GLY A 36 -25.51 -6.28 2.45
C GLY A 36 -26.81 -5.63 2.05
N GLN A 37 -27.60 -5.36 3.07
CA GLN A 37 -28.84 -4.60 2.96
C GLN A 37 -28.87 -3.53 4.05
N GLN A 38 -29.39 -2.36 3.68
CA GLN A 38 -29.57 -1.24 4.58
C GLN A 38 -30.93 -0.59 4.37
N GLN A 39 -31.42 0.06 5.41
CA GLN A 39 -32.59 0.91 5.37
C GLN A 39 -32.24 2.26 5.98
N TRP A 40 -32.82 3.31 5.44
CA TRP A 40 -32.76 4.67 5.97
C TRP A 40 -34.16 5.15 6.28
N ARG A 41 -34.30 5.87 7.39
CA ARG A 41 -35.55 6.51 7.79
C ARG A 41 -35.31 7.89 8.39
N ASN A 42 -36.15 8.83 7.99
CA ASN A 42 -36.32 10.15 8.59
C ASN A 42 -37.72 10.67 8.27
N GLU A 43 -38.71 10.20 9.04
CA GLU A 43 -40.14 10.28 8.70
C GLU A 43 -40.57 11.66 8.16
N PRO A 44 -41.32 11.71 7.04
CA PRO A 44 -41.89 10.58 6.28
C PRO A 44 -40.94 9.93 5.26
N GLN A 45 -39.67 10.31 5.22
CA GLN A 45 -38.71 9.85 4.21
C GLN A 45 -38.13 8.49 4.55
N TRP A 46 -37.88 7.67 3.53
CA TRP A 46 -37.36 6.32 3.68
C TRP A 46 -36.56 5.87 2.46
N ALA A 47 -35.66 4.91 2.65
CA ALA A 47 -34.99 4.22 1.56
C ALA A 47 -34.58 2.81 2.00
N SER A 48 -34.48 1.92 1.03
CA SER A 48 -33.88 0.59 1.17
C SER A 48 -32.79 0.45 0.14
N ALA A 49 -31.67 -0.14 0.55
CA ALA A 49 -30.52 -0.37 -0.29
C ALA A 49 -30.04 -1.82 -0.18
N SER A 50 -29.55 -2.36 -1.29
CA SER A 50 -28.78 -3.60 -1.34
C SER A 50 -27.49 -3.37 -2.12
N LEU A 51 -26.40 -3.95 -1.64
CA LEU A 51 -25.08 -3.82 -2.26
C LEU A 51 -24.41 -5.17 -2.44
N ARG A 52 -23.60 -5.29 -3.49
CA ARG A 52 -22.67 -6.41 -3.72
C ARG A 52 -21.37 -5.88 -4.30
N HIS A 53 -20.28 -6.12 -3.61
CA HIS A 53 -18.95 -5.72 -4.02
C HIS A 53 -18.02 -6.93 -3.99
N HIS A 54 -17.16 -7.04 -5.00
CA HIS A 54 -16.14 -8.07 -5.11
C HIS A 54 -14.86 -7.47 -5.66
N TYR A 55 -13.79 -7.61 -4.89
CA TYR A 55 -12.47 -7.08 -5.20
C TYR A 55 -11.46 -8.20 -5.16
N ARG A 56 -10.58 -8.26 -6.15
CA ARG A 56 -9.50 -9.24 -6.23
C ARG A 56 -8.24 -8.59 -6.75
N TYR A 57 -7.11 -8.89 -6.14
CA TYR A 57 -5.81 -8.56 -6.72
C TYR A 57 -4.74 -9.58 -6.31
N SER A 58 -3.71 -9.68 -7.14
CA SER A 58 -2.47 -10.33 -6.77
C SER A 58 -1.27 -9.49 -7.15
N ILE A 59 -0.18 -9.60 -6.39
CA ILE A 59 1.04 -8.84 -6.59
C ILE A 59 2.28 -9.65 -6.20
N SER A 60 3.28 -9.62 -7.07
CA SER A 60 4.63 -10.10 -6.77
C SER A 60 5.37 -9.07 -5.91
N LEU A 61 5.85 -9.52 -4.75
CA LEU A 61 6.66 -8.74 -3.81
C LEU A 61 8.06 -9.33 -3.71
N ARG A 62 9.04 -8.49 -3.41
CA ARG A 62 10.44 -8.91 -3.26
C ARG A 62 11.00 -8.58 -1.88
N SER A 63 11.85 -9.46 -1.37
CA SER A 63 12.63 -9.26 -0.15
C SER A 63 14.12 -9.38 -0.45
N PRO A 64 14.98 -8.54 0.15
CA PRO A 64 16.43 -8.71 0.07
C PRO A 64 16.92 -9.95 0.84
N GLY A 65 16.03 -10.70 1.51
CA GLY A 65 16.37 -11.91 2.27
C GLY A 65 17.05 -11.65 3.60
N LYS A 66 17.29 -10.38 3.96
CA LYS A 66 17.86 -10.00 5.26
C LYS A 66 16.79 -10.09 6.36
N LEU A 67 17.08 -10.87 7.39
CA LEU A 67 16.29 -10.91 8.61
C LEU A 67 16.58 -9.71 9.49
N GLU A 68 15.53 -9.10 10.01
CA GLU A 68 15.58 -7.92 10.86
C GLU A 68 15.06 -8.26 12.27
N GLY A 69 15.60 -7.57 13.28
CA GLY A 69 15.27 -7.84 14.69
C GLY A 69 13.93 -7.26 15.16
N ALA A 70 13.28 -6.41 14.36
CA ALA A 70 12.02 -5.74 14.68
C ALA A 70 11.09 -5.67 13.45
N SER A 71 9.78 -5.51 13.67
CA SER A 71 8.78 -5.45 12.60
C SER A 71 8.53 -4.02 12.12
N LEU A 72 8.56 -3.77 10.81
CA LEU A 72 8.13 -2.46 10.25
C LEU A 72 6.64 -2.17 10.44
N LEU A 73 5.86 -3.17 10.84
CA LEU A 73 4.43 -3.11 11.11
C LEU A 73 4.14 -3.37 12.58
N ASP A 74 5.02 -2.86 13.46
CA ASP A 74 4.83 -2.89 14.90
C ASP A 74 3.43 -2.37 15.30
N PRO A 75 2.72 -3.05 16.22
CA PRO A 75 1.38 -2.64 16.65
C PRO A 75 1.37 -1.29 17.38
N ASP A 76 2.48 -0.87 18.01
CA ASP A 76 2.61 0.48 18.57
C ASP A 76 2.89 1.48 17.43
N PRO A 77 1.97 2.43 17.14
CA PRO A 77 2.14 3.40 16.06
C PRO A 77 3.41 4.25 16.21
N ARG A 78 3.82 4.61 17.43
CA ARG A 78 5.00 5.45 17.66
C ARG A 78 6.27 4.68 17.32
N ARG A 79 6.37 3.45 17.83
CA ARG A 79 7.48 2.54 17.54
C ARG A 79 7.55 2.19 16.05
N ARG A 80 6.41 1.95 15.41
CA ARG A 80 6.30 1.70 13.97
C ARG A 80 6.87 2.84 13.13
N ILE A 81 6.52 4.09 13.46
CA ILE A 81 7.06 5.27 12.76
C ILE A 81 8.58 5.34 12.92
N ALA A 82 9.10 5.15 14.14
CA ALA A 82 10.53 5.16 14.41
C ALA A 82 11.28 4.05 13.63
N LEU A 83 10.74 2.84 13.61
CA LEU A 83 11.29 1.71 12.86
C LEU A 83 11.31 1.96 11.35
N ARG A 84 10.25 2.54 10.78
CA ARG A 84 10.20 2.92 9.36
C ARG A 84 11.22 4.01 9.03
N ALA A 85 11.33 5.04 9.86
CA ALA A 85 12.31 6.11 9.67
C ALA A 85 13.74 5.57 9.68
N GLU A 86 14.08 4.72 10.65
CA GLU A 86 15.39 4.09 10.75
C GLU A 86 15.68 3.14 9.57
N TYR A 87 14.68 2.35 9.14
CA TYR A 87 14.84 1.49 7.96
C TYR A 87 15.11 2.29 6.68
N LEU A 88 14.38 3.40 6.47
CA LEU A 88 14.63 4.31 5.36
C LEU A 88 16.02 4.96 5.45
N ARG A 89 16.44 5.37 6.64
CA ARG A 89 17.79 5.90 6.88
C ARG A 89 18.87 4.89 6.50
N ARG A 90 18.78 3.64 6.98
CA ARG A 90 19.74 2.55 6.65
C ARG A 90 19.83 2.30 5.15
N ASN A 91 18.69 2.22 4.46
CA ASN A 91 18.67 2.05 3.00
C ASN A 91 19.25 3.27 2.27
N GLY A 92 18.96 4.47 2.77
CA GLY A 92 19.53 5.72 2.29
C GLY A 92 21.05 5.79 2.43
N LEU A 93 21.58 5.41 3.59
CA LEU A 93 23.03 5.33 3.82
C LEU A 93 23.70 4.30 2.91
N ALA A 94 23.05 3.15 2.66
CA ALA A 94 23.56 2.20 1.69
C ALA A 94 23.66 2.80 0.27
N GLN A 95 22.69 3.64 -0.13
CA GLN A 95 22.73 4.37 -1.40
C GLN A 95 23.85 5.44 -1.42
N LEU A 96 24.02 6.20 -0.33
CA LEU A 96 25.11 7.16 -0.19
C LEU A 96 26.48 6.49 -0.29
N LYS A 97 26.66 5.36 0.40
CA LYS A 97 27.88 4.56 0.32
C LYS A 97 28.13 4.05 -1.10
N ALA A 98 27.09 3.57 -1.79
CA ALA A 98 27.19 3.14 -3.18
C ALA A 98 27.55 4.30 -4.13
N ALA A 99 27.14 5.53 -3.79
CA ALA A 99 27.54 6.76 -4.48
C ALA A 99 28.93 7.27 -4.07
N GLY A 100 29.69 6.52 -3.27
CA GLY A 100 31.06 6.85 -2.87
C GLY A 100 31.18 7.91 -1.78
N PHE A 101 30.13 8.12 -0.98
CA PHE A 101 30.23 8.92 0.25
C PHE A 101 30.75 8.08 1.41
N ASP A 102 31.56 8.69 2.27
CA ASP A 102 31.86 8.14 3.59
C ASP A 102 30.70 8.44 4.54
N THR A 103 29.88 7.42 4.82
CA THR A 103 28.65 7.55 5.59
C THR A 103 28.87 7.76 7.09
N GLU A 104 30.09 7.53 7.58
CA GLU A 104 30.45 7.72 9.00
C GLU A 104 31.07 9.11 9.24
N ALA A 105 31.28 9.89 8.18
CA ALA A 105 31.91 11.19 8.28
C ALA A 105 31.01 12.18 9.05
N PRO A 106 31.53 12.91 10.05
CA PRO A 106 30.73 13.86 10.83
C PRO A 106 30.20 15.04 9.99
N ASP A 107 30.82 15.29 8.84
CA ASP A 107 30.45 16.31 7.86
C ASP A 107 29.67 15.73 6.66
N LEU A 108 29.11 14.52 6.75
CA LEU A 108 28.38 13.85 5.66
C LEU A 108 27.35 14.76 4.99
N ALA A 109 26.50 15.43 5.78
CA ALA A 109 25.48 16.34 5.23
C ALA A 109 26.09 17.49 4.41
N ALA A 110 27.20 18.07 4.88
CA ALA A 110 27.93 19.12 4.15
C ALA A 110 28.54 18.59 2.85
N ARG A 111 29.09 17.36 2.86
CA ARG A 111 29.63 16.72 1.66
C ARG A 111 28.57 16.40 0.62
N VAL A 112 27.40 15.94 1.06
CA VAL A 112 26.24 15.69 0.19
C VAL A 112 25.78 17.02 -0.44
N ALA A 113 25.67 18.09 0.34
CA ALA A 113 25.32 19.42 -0.16
C ALA A 113 26.36 19.95 -1.17
N GLN A 114 27.65 19.82 -0.86
CA GLN A 114 28.72 20.24 -1.77
C GLN A 114 28.66 19.51 -3.12
N ARG A 115 28.38 18.20 -3.12
CA ARG A 115 28.22 17.45 -4.38
C ARG A 115 26.97 17.87 -5.15
N GLN A 116 25.88 18.21 -4.45
CA GLN A 116 24.68 18.77 -5.07
C GLN A 116 25.00 20.09 -5.79
N GLU A 117 25.74 21.00 -5.16
CA GLU A 117 26.14 22.27 -5.76
C GLU A 117 27.01 22.06 -7.01
N GLN A 118 28.00 21.17 -6.93
CA GLN A 118 28.86 20.82 -8.06
C GLN A 118 28.07 20.25 -9.25
N GLN A 119 27.10 19.37 -9.00
CA GLN A 119 26.29 18.80 -10.08
C GLN A 119 25.24 19.80 -10.61
N SER A 120 24.68 20.65 -9.75
CA SER A 120 23.77 21.73 -10.17
C SER A 120 24.48 22.71 -11.10
N ALA A 121 25.75 23.07 -10.81
CA ALA A 121 26.56 23.92 -11.67
C ALA A 121 26.80 23.31 -13.06
N ALA A 122 26.86 21.96 -13.16
CA ALA A 122 27.00 21.26 -14.42
C ALA A 122 25.73 21.25 -15.27
N CYS A 123 24.56 21.62 -14.72
CA CYS A 123 23.29 21.67 -15.45
C CYS A 123 23.12 22.91 -16.34
N GLN A 124 23.98 23.92 -16.25
CA GLN A 124 23.90 25.14 -17.08
C GLN A 124 22.48 25.76 -17.10
N ASP A 125 21.82 25.81 -15.94
CA ASP A 125 20.45 26.33 -15.75
C ASP A 125 19.32 25.57 -16.45
N GLU A 126 19.57 24.36 -16.96
CA GLU A 126 18.52 23.48 -17.51
C GLU A 126 17.51 23.06 -16.41
N PRO A 127 16.22 23.48 -16.50
CA PRO A 127 15.25 23.28 -15.41
C PRO A 127 15.02 21.80 -15.05
N ASP A 128 14.94 20.92 -16.05
CA ASP A 128 14.73 19.48 -15.83
C ASP A 128 15.94 18.83 -15.16
N CYS A 129 17.15 19.29 -15.50
CA CYS A 129 18.39 18.83 -14.89
C CYS A 129 18.46 19.25 -13.42
N LEU A 130 18.21 20.53 -13.13
CA LEU A 130 18.19 21.09 -11.78
C LEU A 130 17.12 20.43 -10.91
N MET A 131 15.92 20.21 -11.44
CA MET A 131 14.82 19.56 -10.71
C MET A 131 15.18 18.10 -10.35
N ARG A 132 15.76 17.34 -11.29
CA ARG A 132 16.22 15.97 -11.03
C ARG A 132 17.29 15.92 -9.94
N ILE A 133 18.28 16.81 -9.98
CA ILE A 133 19.32 16.90 -8.94
C ILE A 133 18.71 17.28 -7.60
N SER A 134 17.85 18.30 -7.56
CA SER A 134 17.19 18.75 -6.33
C SER A 134 16.40 17.62 -5.66
N LEU A 135 15.60 16.87 -6.44
CA LEU A 135 14.85 15.71 -5.95
C LEU A 135 15.78 14.60 -5.44
N GLN A 136 16.84 14.29 -6.17
CA GLN A 136 17.82 13.29 -5.76
C GLN A 136 18.49 13.65 -4.43
N TYR A 137 19.00 14.88 -4.29
CA TYR A 137 19.80 15.28 -3.14
C TYR A 137 18.97 15.68 -1.91
N SER A 138 17.74 16.15 -2.08
CA SER A 138 16.84 16.41 -0.93
C SER A 138 16.62 15.16 -0.08
N THR A 139 16.42 14.00 -0.72
CA THR A 139 16.28 12.71 -0.04
C THR A 139 17.58 12.33 0.69
N LEU A 140 18.73 12.45 0.01
CA LEU A 140 20.03 12.12 0.56
C LEU A 140 20.43 13.01 1.75
N LEU A 141 20.15 14.32 1.67
CA LEU A 141 20.38 15.27 2.75
C LEU A 141 19.50 14.97 3.96
N ALA A 142 18.22 14.65 3.73
CA ALA A 142 17.33 14.25 4.80
C ALA A 142 17.88 13.02 5.54
N ILE A 143 18.36 12.01 4.81
CA ILE A 143 18.99 10.82 5.38
C ILE A 143 20.25 11.17 6.17
N ALA A 144 21.13 12.02 5.63
CA ALA A 144 22.40 12.39 6.25
C ALA A 144 22.24 13.14 7.59
N GLN A 145 21.09 13.77 7.81
CA GLN A 145 20.79 14.50 9.04
C GLN A 145 20.01 13.68 10.09
N GLN A 146 19.52 12.49 9.73
CA GLN A 146 18.77 11.66 10.67
C GLN A 146 19.70 11.06 11.74
N PRO A 147 19.31 11.09 13.03
CA PRO A 147 20.06 10.43 14.08
C PRO A 147 20.11 8.92 13.85
N ASP A 148 21.22 8.29 14.25
CA ASP A 148 21.33 6.83 14.24
C ASP A 148 20.43 6.21 15.31
N ASN A 149 19.47 5.41 14.88
CA ASN A 149 18.60 4.62 15.76
C ASN A 149 18.71 3.12 15.47
N SER A 150 19.87 2.66 14.99
CA SER A 150 20.12 1.25 14.63
C SER A 150 19.78 0.26 15.74
N GLN A 151 19.87 0.68 17.01
CA GLN A 151 19.45 -0.09 18.18
C GLN A 151 17.99 -0.54 18.15
N LEU A 152 17.12 0.16 17.40
CA LEU A 152 15.71 -0.26 17.22
C LEU A 152 15.59 -1.63 16.56
N PHE A 153 16.62 -2.06 15.81
CA PHE A 153 16.68 -3.36 15.15
C PHE A 153 17.63 -4.36 15.83
N ALA A 154 18.20 -4.05 17.01
CA ALA A 154 19.23 -4.87 17.69
C ALA A 154 18.73 -6.21 18.27
N GLY A 155 17.52 -6.65 17.91
CA GLY A 155 16.95 -7.94 18.34
C GLY A 155 17.44 -9.14 17.52
N PRO A 156 17.09 -10.37 17.97
CA PRO A 156 17.39 -11.58 17.20
C PRO A 156 16.73 -11.52 15.81
N PRO A 157 17.43 -11.97 14.75
CA PRO A 157 16.90 -11.94 13.39
C PRO A 157 15.59 -12.75 13.30
N ARG A 158 14.49 -12.08 12.93
CA ARG A 158 13.14 -12.68 12.97
C ARG A 158 12.24 -12.29 11.80
N TYR A 159 12.31 -11.06 11.33
CA TYR A 159 11.35 -10.53 10.37
C TYR A 159 11.96 -10.42 8.97
N LEU A 160 11.23 -10.89 7.96
CA LEU A 160 11.51 -10.59 6.55
C LEU A 160 10.56 -9.52 6.07
N PHE A 161 11.09 -8.53 5.35
CA PHE A 161 10.29 -7.47 4.74
C PHE A 161 10.20 -7.71 3.24
N PHE A 162 8.97 -7.65 2.73
CA PHE A 162 8.64 -7.75 1.32
C PHE A 162 8.02 -6.43 0.87
N PHE A 163 8.53 -5.91 -0.24
CA PHE A 163 8.08 -4.65 -0.81
C PHE A 163 7.63 -4.84 -2.24
N GLY A 164 6.72 -3.98 -2.67
CA GLY A 164 6.48 -3.76 -4.09
C GLY A 164 7.73 -3.25 -4.82
N TYR A 165 7.75 -3.38 -6.13
CA TYR A 165 8.82 -2.87 -6.98
C TYR A 165 8.30 -2.44 -8.35
N PRO A 166 8.91 -1.43 -8.99
CA PRO A 166 8.48 -0.99 -10.32
C PRO A 166 8.44 -2.14 -11.32
N GLY A 167 7.33 -2.24 -12.08
CA GLY A 167 7.12 -3.30 -13.06
C GLY A 167 6.84 -4.70 -12.47
N CYS A 168 6.41 -4.77 -11.21
CA CYS A 168 6.00 -6.03 -10.60
C CYS A 168 4.86 -6.70 -11.38
N ARG A 169 4.86 -8.04 -11.43
CA ARG A 169 3.71 -8.80 -11.93
C ARG A 169 2.54 -8.59 -10.98
N ASN A 170 1.41 -8.14 -11.50
CA ASN A 170 0.18 -8.02 -10.74
C ASN A 170 -1.08 -8.27 -11.58
N GLN A 171 -2.19 -8.48 -10.90
CA GLN A 171 -3.53 -8.59 -11.47
C GLN A 171 -4.50 -7.84 -10.57
N VAL A 172 -5.51 -7.20 -11.17
CA VAL A 172 -6.54 -6.44 -10.47
C VAL A 172 -7.90 -6.74 -11.08
N GLN A 173 -8.91 -6.87 -10.24
CA GLN A 173 -10.31 -6.96 -10.63
C GLN A 173 -11.18 -6.32 -9.55
N ALA A 174 -12.15 -5.51 -9.96
CA ALA A 174 -13.16 -4.92 -9.09
C ALA A 174 -14.53 -5.03 -9.75
N GLN A 175 -15.54 -5.35 -8.96
CA GLN A 175 -16.96 -5.37 -9.34
C GLN A 175 -17.76 -4.76 -8.19
N ALA A 176 -18.70 -3.89 -8.52
CA ALA A 176 -19.55 -3.23 -7.54
C ALA A 176 -20.95 -3.00 -8.10
N GLU A 177 -21.94 -3.34 -7.29
CA GLU A 177 -23.37 -3.18 -7.57
C GLU A 177 -24.03 -2.53 -6.34
N LEU A 178 -24.83 -1.50 -6.58
CA LEU A 178 -25.67 -0.86 -5.56
C LEU A 178 -27.05 -0.60 -6.15
N HIS A 179 -28.07 -1.05 -5.44
CA HIS A 179 -29.47 -0.75 -5.73
C HIS A 179 -30.06 -0.05 -4.51
N LEU A 180 -30.47 1.20 -4.65
CA LEU A 180 -31.11 2.00 -3.62
C LEU A 180 -32.44 2.51 -4.18
N ARG A 181 -33.51 2.33 -3.41
CA ARG A 181 -34.85 2.84 -3.74
C ARG A 181 -35.55 3.35 -2.51
N GLY A 182 -36.25 4.46 -2.66
CA GLY A 182 -36.96 5.11 -1.58
C GLY A 182 -37.62 6.40 -2.02
N GLU A 183 -37.98 7.19 -1.04
CA GLU A 183 -38.62 8.48 -1.21
C GLU A 183 -38.00 9.50 -0.24
N ALA A 184 -37.62 10.66 -0.75
CA ALA A 184 -37.02 11.75 0.01
C ALA A 184 -37.61 13.10 -0.38
N THR A 185 -37.42 14.09 0.48
CA THR A 185 -37.80 15.48 0.22
C THR A 185 -36.76 16.45 0.77
N ARG A 186 -36.51 17.54 0.04
CA ARG A 186 -35.51 18.55 0.42
C ARG A 186 -35.92 19.34 1.67
N THR A 187 -37.21 19.37 1.99
CA THR A 187 -37.77 20.12 3.11
C THR A 187 -38.44 19.19 4.10
N GLN A 188 -37.94 19.13 5.33
CA GLN A 188 -38.39 18.19 6.37
C GLN A 188 -39.88 18.29 6.75
N ALA A 189 -40.56 19.41 6.46
CA ALA A 189 -41.87 19.69 7.04
C ALA A 189 -43.07 19.57 6.08
N ARG A 190 -42.92 19.82 4.75
CA ARG A 190 -44.07 20.01 3.84
C ARG A 190 -43.82 19.73 2.35
N GLY A 191 -42.68 19.17 1.98
CA GLY A 191 -42.36 18.92 0.57
C GLY A 191 -43.00 17.65 0.05
N GLN A 192 -43.38 17.63 -1.23
CA GLN A 192 -43.78 16.40 -1.89
C GLN A 192 -42.62 15.40 -1.84
N LEU A 193 -42.90 14.17 -1.40
CA LEU A 193 -41.94 13.06 -1.50
C LEU A 193 -41.64 12.81 -2.99
N LYS A 194 -40.36 12.67 -3.31
CA LYS A 194 -39.85 12.37 -4.65
C LYS A 194 -39.03 11.10 -4.58
N PRO A 195 -38.93 10.34 -5.69
CA PRO A 195 -38.08 9.16 -5.73
C PRO A 195 -36.65 9.50 -5.29
N TYR A 196 -36.10 8.61 -4.49
CA TYR A 196 -34.67 8.53 -4.19
C TYR A 196 -34.20 7.18 -4.71
N VAL A 197 -33.60 7.19 -5.89
CA VAL A 197 -33.12 6.01 -6.59
C VAL A 197 -31.65 6.17 -6.88
N VAL A 198 -30.85 5.16 -6.55
CA VAL A 198 -29.46 5.06 -6.97
C VAL A 198 -29.23 3.66 -7.48
N GLU A 199 -28.84 3.54 -8.74
CA GLU A 199 -28.50 2.28 -9.39
C GLU A 199 -27.06 2.41 -9.87
N VAL A 200 -26.15 1.63 -9.29
CA VAL A 200 -24.73 1.64 -9.64
C VAL A 200 -24.33 0.26 -10.13
N GLN A 201 -23.63 0.23 -11.26
CA GLN A 201 -22.98 -0.98 -11.75
C GLN A 201 -21.60 -0.62 -12.30
N GLY A 202 -20.55 -1.19 -11.70
CA GLY A 202 -19.17 -0.95 -12.11
C GLY A 202 -18.32 -2.20 -12.13
N GLN A 203 -17.37 -2.21 -13.06
CA GLN A 203 -16.37 -3.26 -13.20
C GLN A 203 -15.05 -2.68 -13.70
N SER A 204 -13.94 -3.23 -13.24
CA SER A 204 -12.59 -2.82 -13.65
C SER A 204 -11.63 -4.01 -13.59
N SER A 205 -10.67 -4.05 -14.51
CA SER A 205 -9.51 -4.96 -14.46
C SER A 205 -8.21 -4.25 -14.05
N GLY A 206 -8.34 -3.04 -13.51
CA GLY A 206 -7.22 -2.16 -13.21
C GLY A 206 -6.72 -1.38 -14.43
N SER A 207 -6.58 -0.07 -14.30
CA SER A 207 -5.84 0.73 -15.29
C SER A 207 -4.34 0.49 -15.18
N ALA A 208 -3.56 0.85 -16.22
CA ALA A 208 -2.09 0.79 -16.14
C ALA A 208 -1.53 1.62 -14.98
N GLN A 209 -2.16 2.77 -14.69
CA GLN A 209 -1.80 3.61 -13.54
C GLN A 209 -2.11 2.91 -12.21
N GLU A 210 -3.24 2.22 -12.11
CA GLU A 210 -3.65 1.49 -10.93
C GLU A 210 -2.72 0.29 -10.65
N GLN A 211 -2.39 -0.47 -11.70
CA GLN A 211 -1.44 -1.56 -11.64
C GLN A 211 -0.03 -1.07 -11.25
N ALA A 212 0.41 0.07 -11.79
CA ALA A 212 1.68 0.69 -11.39
C ALA A 212 1.67 1.12 -9.92
N ARG A 213 0.57 1.75 -9.45
CA ARG A 213 0.41 2.13 -8.04
C ARG A 213 0.42 0.92 -7.12
N LEU A 214 -0.24 -0.17 -7.50
CA LEU A 214 -0.23 -1.42 -6.75
C LEU A 214 1.22 -1.89 -6.51
N CYS A 215 2.10 -1.77 -7.51
CA CYS A 215 3.50 -2.14 -7.39
C CYS A 215 4.32 -1.31 -6.39
N GLU A 216 3.82 -0.17 -5.91
CA GLU A 216 4.61 0.74 -5.07
C GLU A 216 4.07 0.89 -3.65
N GLN A 217 2.87 0.36 -3.36
CA GLN A 217 2.14 0.67 -2.13
C GLN A 217 2.26 -0.36 -1.01
N PHE A 218 2.72 -1.59 -1.29
CA PHE A 218 2.71 -2.67 -0.30
C PHE A 218 4.01 -2.79 0.48
N THR A 219 3.83 -2.93 1.79
CA THR A 219 4.83 -3.51 2.69
C THR A 219 4.21 -4.72 3.36
N VAL A 220 4.84 -5.88 3.26
CA VAL A 220 4.45 -7.10 3.97
C VAL A 220 5.59 -7.52 4.88
N VAL A 221 5.28 -7.78 6.15
CA VAL A 221 6.24 -8.33 7.11
C VAL A 221 5.89 -9.77 7.40
N LEU A 222 6.85 -10.67 7.19
CA LEU A 222 6.76 -12.07 7.57
C LEU A 222 7.56 -12.29 8.85
N ASP A 223 6.88 -12.69 9.91
CA ASP A 223 7.51 -13.24 11.10
C ASP A 223 7.92 -14.70 10.84
N THR A 224 9.23 -14.94 10.69
CA THR A 224 9.74 -16.26 10.34
C THR A 224 9.67 -17.27 11.48
N GLN A 225 9.52 -16.83 12.72
CA GLN A 225 9.38 -17.74 13.86
C GLN A 225 7.94 -18.24 14.01
N THR A 226 6.98 -17.33 13.89
CA THR A 226 5.55 -17.67 14.06
C THR A 226 4.85 -18.02 12.75
N GLN A 227 5.50 -17.79 11.60
CA GLN A 227 4.92 -17.94 10.26
C GLN A 227 3.65 -17.10 10.07
N ARG A 228 3.63 -15.89 10.65
CA ARG A 228 2.52 -14.93 10.53
C ARG A 228 2.92 -13.76 9.65
N LEU A 229 1.98 -13.30 8.84
CA LEU A 229 2.11 -12.17 7.94
C LEU A 229 1.43 -10.95 8.56
N SER A 230 2.01 -9.77 8.33
CA SER A 230 1.33 -8.49 8.49
C SER A 230 1.40 -7.75 7.17
N VAL A 231 0.25 -7.28 6.67
CA VAL A 231 0.17 -6.45 5.44
C VAL A 231 -0.09 -5.02 5.85
N ASP A 232 0.69 -4.08 5.31
CA ASP A 232 0.37 -2.66 5.36
C ASP A 232 -0.58 -2.29 4.23
N ASN A 233 -1.58 -1.47 4.54
CA ASN A 233 -2.52 -0.86 3.60
C ASN A 233 -3.17 -1.86 2.62
N VAL A 234 -4.17 -2.61 3.10
CA VAL A 234 -5.05 -3.37 2.21
C VAL A 234 -5.63 -2.43 1.16
N TYR A 235 -5.29 -2.71 -0.09
CA TYR A 235 -5.81 -1.98 -1.24
C TYR A 235 -7.18 -2.55 -1.62
N LEU A 236 -8.11 -1.67 -2.00
CA LEU A 236 -9.36 -2.07 -2.65
C LEU A 236 -9.40 -1.38 -4.01
N PRO A 237 -9.29 -2.13 -5.12
CA PRO A 237 -9.27 -1.54 -6.46
C PRO A 237 -10.55 -0.80 -6.80
N ALA A 238 -10.41 0.22 -7.63
CA ALA A 238 -11.52 1.06 -8.06
C ALA A 238 -12.38 0.30 -9.08
N ALA A 239 -13.67 0.13 -8.80
CA ALA A 239 -14.64 -0.26 -9.81
C ALA A 239 -15.08 1.00 -10.55
N TRP A 240 -15.06 0.99 -11.88
CA TRP A 240 -15.55 2.10 -12.71
C TRP A 240 -16.83 1.69 -13.41
N GLY A 241 -17.83 2.56 -13.40
CA GLY A 241 -19.16 2.15 -13.81
C GLY A 241 -20.13 3.27 -14.07
N GLN A 242 -21.32 2.87 -14.52
CA GLN A 242 -22.46 3.77 -14.67
C GLN A 242 -23.17 3.89 -13.33
N THR A 243 -23.52 5.13 -13.00
CA THR A 243 -24.38 5.47 -11.87
C THR A 243 -25.58 6.23 -12.44
N HIS A 244 -26.75 5.67 -12.23
CA HIS A 244 -28.02 6.36 -12.40
C HIS A 244 -28.48 6.84 -11.03
N ARG A 245 -28.75 8.14 -10.90
CA ARG A 245 -29.22 8.76 -9.66
C ARG A 245 -30.46 9.59 -9.96
N GLU A 246 -31.57 9.25 -9.30
CA GLU A 246 -32.75 10.10 -9.23
C GLU A 246 -32.91 10.62 -7.80
N LEU A 247 -32.78 11.94 -7.62
CA LEU A 247 -32.96 12.57 -6.32
C LEU A 247 -33.66 13.92 -6.47
N TYR A 248 -34.71 14.12 -5.67
CA TYR A 248 -35.52 15.36 -5.68
C TYR A 248 -36.09 15.74 -7.05
N GLY A 249 -36.38 14.75 -7.90
CA GLY A 249 -36.93 14.97 -9.25
C GLY A 249 -35.87 15.35 -10.30
N HIS A 250 -34.59 15.25 -9.97
CA HIS A 250 -33.49 15.34 -10.91
C HIS A 250 -32.91 13.95 -11.14
N ALA A 251 -32.85 13.52 -12.39
CA ALA A 251 -32.14 12.33 -12.82
C ALA A 251 -30.78 12.74 -13.38
N ASP A 252 -29.74 12.00 -13.01
CA ASP A 252 -28.39 12.13 -13.53
C ASP A 252 -27.85 10.74 -13.87
N ASP A 253 -27.18 10.66 -15.02
CA ASP A 253 -26.45 9.48 -15.46
C ASP A 253 -24.99 9.87 -15.61
N SER A 254 -24.12 9.26 -14.82
CA SER A 254 -22.70 9.59 -14.83
C SER A 254 -21.82 8.34 -14.80
N LEU A 255 -20.61 8.49 -15.34
CA LEU A 255 -19.59 7.45 -15.32
C LEU A 255 -18.46 7.88 -14.38
N HIS A 256 -18.28 7.17 -13.29
CA HIS A 256 -17.26 7.47 -12.28
C HIS A 256 -16.88 6.23 -11.48
N GLU A 257 -15.91 6.40 -10.59
CA GLU A 257 -15.52 5.38 -9.62
C GLU A 257 -16.66 5.09 -8.64
N VAL A 258 -17.02 3.81 -8.50
CA VAL A 258 -18.06 3.35 -7.59
C VAL A 258 -17.54 3.43 -6.15
N PRO A 259 -18.29 4.04 -5.21
CA PRO A 259 -17.88 4.13 -3.82
C PRO A 259 -17.58 2.78 -3.19
N ILE A 260 -16.53 2.70 -2.37
CA ILE A 260 -16.22 1.50 -1.59
C ILE A 260 -17.17 1.40 -0.39
N VAL A 261 -17.63 0.18 -0.08
CA VAL A 261 -18.45 -0.08 1.12
C VAL A 261 -17.74 0.43 2.38
N PRO A 262 -18.35 1.36 3.13
CA PRO A 262 -17.71 1.94 4.31
C PRO A 262 -17.29 0.87 5.34
N GLY A 263 -16.07 1.00 5.87
CA GLY A 263 -15.51 0.09 6.86
C GLY A 263 -14.92 -1.21 6.29
N LEU A 264 -15.20 -1.59 5.04
CA LEU A 264 -14.70 -2.84 4.43
C LEU A 264 -13.17 -2.90 4.43
N GLN A 265 -12.51 -1.82 4.00
CA GLN A 265 -11.04 -1.75 3.96
C GLN A 265 -10.43 -1.88 5.36
N GLY A 266 -10.98 -1.15 6.34
CA GLY A 266 -10.50 -1.18 7.72
C GLY A 266 -10.66 -2.56 8.36
N TRP A 267 -11.80 -3.21 8.12
CA TRP A 267 -12.04 -4.58 8.54
C TRP A 267 -11.04 -5.55 7.91
N ALA A 268 -10.87 -5.53 6.58
CA ALA A 268 -9.92 -6.40 5.88
C ALA A 268 -8.48 -6.19 6.37
N GLN A 269 -8.09 -4.93 6.60
CA GLN A 269 -6.80 -4.57 7.17
C GLN A 269 -6.59 -5.13 8.57
N GLN A 270 -7.63 -5.15 9.41
CA GLN A 270 -7.55 -5.73 10.75
C GLN A 270 -7.34 -7.24 10.70
N GLN A 271 -8.01 -7.94 9.79
CA GLN A 271 -7.85 -9.39 9.63
C GLN A 271 -6.44 -9.80 9.21
N LEU A 272 -5.71 -8.91 8.53
CA LEU A 272 -4.34 -9.15 8.05
C LEU A 272 -3.24 -8.61 8.98
N ARG A 273 -3.59 -8.20 10.21
CA ARG A 273 -2.61 -7.95 11.27
C ARG A 273 -2.25 -9.29 11.91
N GLU A 274 -1.05 -9.79 11.65
CA GLU A 274 -0.58 -11.09 12.14
C GLU A 274 -1.46 -12.27 11.68
N ALA A 275 -1.85 -12.31 10.41
CA ALA A 275 -2.59 -13.44 9.84
C ALA A 275 -1.66 -14.64 9.55
N PRO A 276 -2.16 -15.89 9.54
CA PRO A 276 -1.48 -17.00 8.89
C PRO A 276 -1.17 -16.69 7.41
N LEU A 277 -0.19 -17.35 6.81
CA LEU A 277 0.22 -17.09 5.41
C LEU A 277 -0.90 -17.21 4.38
N SER A 278 -1.92 -18.02 4.66
CA SER A 278 -3.15 -18.09 3.88
C SER A 278 -4.33 -18.30 4.80
N GLY A 279 -5.51 -17.92 4.32
CA GLY A 279 -6.71 -18.10 5.10
C GLY A 279 -7.94 -17.46 4.50
N GLU A 280 -9.01 -17.58 5.28
CA GLU A 280 -10.29 -16.97 5.00
C GLU A 280 -10.93 -16.47 6.30
N ARG A 281 -11.63 -15.33 6.20
CA ARG A 281 -12.47 -14.77 7.26
C ARG A 281 -13.78 -14.30 6.67
N SER A 282 -14.85 -14.43 7.45
CA SER A 282 -16.15 -13.85 7.13
C SER A 282 -16.81 -13.38 8.41
N GLU A 283 -17.42 -12.20 8.35
CA GLU A 283 -18.06 -11.56 9.50
C GLU A 283 -19.25 -10.73 9.01
N THR A 284 -20.28 -10.64 9.84
CA THR A 284 -21.41 -9.75 9.58
C THR A 284 -21.23 -8.49 10.42
N LEU A 285 -21.13 -7.34 9.75
CA LEU A 285 -20.93 -6.04 10.38
C LEU A 285 -22.15 -5.14 10.18
N PRO A 286 -22.41 -4.23 11.14
CA PRO A 286 -23.45 -3.23 10.96
C PRO A 286 -23.06 -2.26 9.84
N LEU A 287 -24.03 -1.93 8.99
CA LEU A 287 -23.88 -0.93 7.94
C LEU A 287 -24.67 0.31 8.33
N THR A 288 -23.98 1.34 8.83
CA THR A 288 -24.59 2.54 9.43
C THR A 288 -24.33 3.83 8.65
N LEU A 289 -23.58 3.74 7.54
CA LEU A 289 -23.26 4.86 6.67
C LEU A 289 -24.02 4.74 5.34
N PRO A 290 -24.29 5.85 4.63
CA PRO A 290 -24.94 5.81 3.33
C PRO A 290 -24.13 4.95 2.34
N PRO A 291 -24.76 3.98 1.65
CA PRO A 291 -24.05 3.10 0.73
C PRO A 291 -23.58 3.81 -0.56
N ASP A 292 -24.24 4.90 -0.94
CA ASP A 292 -23.89 5.75 -2.08
C ASP A 292 -22.90 6.88 -1.71
N GLY A 293 -22.45 6.92 -0.45
CA GLY A 293 -21.56 7.96 0.09
C GLY A 293 -22.22 9.31 0.33
N ASP A 294 -23.53 9.46 0.07
CA ASP A 294 -24.22 10.75 0.21
C ASP A 294 -24.67 10.99 1.67
N GLY A 295 -23.84 11.74 2.41
CA GLY A 295 -24.12 12.14 3.79
C GLY A 295 -25.10 13.32 3.94
N SER A 296 -25.64 13.88 2.84
CA SER A 296 -26.49 15.08 2.91
C SER A 296 -27.90 14.80 3.44
N LEU A 297 -28.34 13.54 3.39
CA LEU A 297 -29.65 13.12 3.87
C LEU A 297 -29.65 12.94 5.39
N LEU A 298 -30.36 13.84 6.08
CA LEU A 298 -30.61 13.72 7.52
C LEU A 298 -31.39 12.43 7.81
N GLY A 299 -30.93 11.63 8.77
CA GLY A 299 -31.56 10.37 9.17
C GLY A 299 -30.53 9.35 9.65
N ARG A 300 -30.96 8.10 9.84
CA ARG A 300 -30.07 7.01 10.26
C ARG A 300 -30.18 5.83 9.31
N TRP A 301 -29.05 5.45 8.73
CA TRP A 301 -28.90 4.17 8.04
C TRP A 301 -28.72 3.05 9.06
N GLN A 302 -29.45 1.96 8.87
CA GLN A 302 -29.36 0.76 9.67
C GLN A 302 -29.43 -0.46 8.75
N GLY A 303 -28.53 -1.41 8.95
CA GLY A 303 -28.44 -2.59 8.12
C GLY A 303 -27.30 -3.48 8.54
N GLN A 304 -27.11 -4.54 7.77
CA GLN A 304 -26.05 -5.50 7.99
C GLN A 304 -25.43 -5.91 6.67
N GLY A 305 -24.11 -6.09 6.70
CA GLY A 305 -23.32 -6.54 5.56
C GLY A 305 -22.49 -7.74 5.98
N ARG A 306 -22.52 -8.80 5.17
CA ARG A 306 -21.58 -9.91 5.27
C ARG A 306 -20.32 -9.55 4.51
N PHE A 307 -19.22 -9.42 5.22
CA PHE A 307 -17.91 -9.24 4.64
C PHE A 307 -17.18 -10.58 4.59
N ARG A 308 -16.41 -10.80 3.53
CA ARG A 308 -15.56 -11.98 3.35
C ARG A 308 -14.19 -11.55 2.84
N LEU A 309 -13.15 -12.19 3.34
CA LEU A 309 -11.77 -11.96 2.95
C LEU A 309 -11.10 -13.32 2.76
N ARG A 310 -10.43 -13.51 1.64
CA ARG A 310 -9.51 -14.63 1.39
C ARG A 310 -8.15 -14.06 1.04
N TRP A 311 -7.10 -14.71 1.52
CA TRP A 311 -5.75 -14.29 1.22
C TRP A 311 -4.79 -15.46 1.12
N SER A 312 -3.68 -15.23 0.43
CA SER A 312 -2.53 -16.14 0.40
C SER A 312 -1.23 -15.35 0.18
N PHE A 313 -0.15 -15.86 0.76
CA PHE A 313 1.20 -15.33 0.62
C PHE A 313 2.19 -16.47 0.42
N VAL A 314 2.46 -16.78 -0.84
CA VAL A 314 3.20 -17.98 -1.25
C VAL A 314 4.51 -17.62 -1.95
N ALA A 315 5.47 -18.54 -1.97
CA ALA A 315 6.65 -18.39 -2.82
C ALA A 315 6.22 -18.27 -4.28
N SER A 316 6.74 -17.26 -4.99
CA SER A 316 6.52 -17.17 -6.43
C SER A 316 7.30 -18.31 -7.09
N GLY A 317 6.61 -19.21 -7.79
CA GLY A 317 7.28 -20.16 -8.67
C GLY A 317 8.07 -19.37 -9.73
N ASN A 318 9.37 -19.65 -9.83
CA ASN A 318 10.19 -19.21 -10.95
C ASN A 318 9.82 -20.01 -12.20
#